data_AF-A0A0U5IIC9-F1
#
_entry.id   AF-A0A0U5IIC9-F1
#
_cell.length_a   1.000
_cell.length_b   1.000
_cell.length_c   1.000
_cell.angle_alpha   90.00
_cell.angle_beta   90.00
_cell.angle_gamma   90.00
#
_symmetry.space_group_name_H-M   'P 1'
#
loop_
_entity.id
_entity.type
_entity.pdbx_description
1 polymer ?
#
loop_
_entity_poly.entity_id
_entity_poly.type
_entity_poly.pdbx_seq_one_letter_code
_entity_poly.pdbx_strand_id
1 'polypeptide(L)'
;MATATPWAFVLFKFADVDSEPQAVEFYETIFTAAGRGTHGIVDYWETVSHGQLDLGGSALFGWFTIDQTLAQWLADQAQLGMDIGALAQLQQNGAASALIEAAQARVQAGFKKVRADVFEQVLAATRRADFPLDGFFGVVAVSNVTFDLWGSSRRALISGEATDLGGLAHEMGHGYGLGHSMDTQRVDYTDWWDIMSYARCAMARFPEHGYFTTNCGTGLNAVHLLRLGWLDPARVVTWQRPATSGEMTLRLSALSSPETGEALALRVEDRVVEFRFPEGWDNGLPRPCVLVHTDEMVANSGVPAITSVLQSAASGRQDGQVGDVFHLMGGADNVLIARFSDYLALRVDAIDLAQRVATVSVVFVEGSHDFEAQPQIQRWVIPGVIGIGPNGQVVPVPPRQEHNALLSQTTLTQLANFVDARINGLGRIKPR
;
A
#
# COMPACT_ATOMS: atom_id res chain seq x y z
N MET A 1 -19.75 -8.59 -16.79
CA MET A 1 -20.72 -9.02 -15.76
C MET A 1 -19.96 -9.12 -14.46
N ALA A 2 -20.52 -8.63 -13.36
CA ALA A 2 -19.87 -8.69 -12.05
C ALA A 2 -19.60 -10.16 -11.65
N THR A 3 -18.50 -10.38 -10.93
CA THR A 3 -18.16 -11.69 -10.37
C THR A 3 -18.91 -11.88 -9.06
N ALA A 4 -19.73 -12.93 -8.99
CA ALA A 4 -20.44 -13.28 -7.77
C ALA A 4 -19.47 -13.79 -6.71
N THR A 5 -19.41 -13.11 -5.57
CA THR A 5 -18.56 -13.46 -4.42
C THR A 5 -19.39 -13.40 -3.13
N PRO A 6 -20.38 -14.28 -2.95
CA PRO A 6 -21.23 -14.27 -1.77
C PRO A 6 -20.43 -14.64 -0.51
N TRP A 7 -20.59 -13.92 0.58
CA TRP A 7 -19.96 -14.23 1.87
C TRP A 7 -20.96 -14.78 2.88
N ALA A 8 -20.53 -15.75 3.67
CA ALA A 8 -21.29 -16.22 4.83
C ALA A 8 -20.85 -15.44 6.08
N PHE A 9 -21.76 -14.72 6.69
CA PHE A 9 -21.55 -14.08 7.98
C PHE A 9 -22.16 -14.97 9.07
N VAL A 10 -21.37 -15.37 10.06
CA VAL A 10 -21.78 -16.33 11.09
C VAL A 10 -21.65 -15.67 12.44
N LEU A 11 -22.77 -15.37 13.10
CA LEU A 11 -22.76 -14.86 14.46
C LEU A 11 -22.45 -16.01 15.42
N PHE A 12 -21.57 -15.81 16.40
CA PHE A 12 -21.25 -16.86 17.36
C PHE A 12 -21.01 -16.34 18.77
N LYS A 13 -21.22 -17.22 19.76
CA LYS A 13 -21.11 -16.97 21.18
C LYS A 13 -20.17 -17.97 21.84
N PHE A 14 -19.40 -17.52 22.82
CA PHE A 14 -18.67 -18.42 23.71
C PHE A 14 -19.64 -19.18 24.64
N ALA A 15 -19.25 -20.39 25.07
CA ALA A 15 -20.13 -21.29 25.84
C ALA A 15 -20.65 -20.73 27.17
N ASP A 16 -19.95 -19.75 27.75
CA ASP A 16 -20.26 -19.09 29.03
C ASP A 16 -20.77 -17.64 28.86
N VAL A 17 -21.06 -17.21 27.63
CA VAL A 17 -21.53 -15.85 27.33
C VAL A 17 -22.77 -15.91 26.45
N ASP A 18 -23.94 -15.78 27.07
CA ASP A 18 -25.22 -15.88 26.34
C ASP A 18 -25.67 -14.58 25.68
N SER A 19 -25.01 -13.45 25.95
CA SER A 19 -25.42 -12.13 25.46
C SER A 19 -25.39 -12.04 23.94
N GLU A 20 -26.41 -11.37 23.39
CA GLU A 20 -26.55 -11.02 21.99
C GLU A 20 -26.63 -9.49 21.92
N PRO A 21 -25.51 -8.79 21.64
CA PRO A 21 -25.41 -7.35 21.81
C PRO A 21 -26.41 -6.56 20.94
N GLN A 22 -26.77 -7.12 19.80
CA GLN A 22 -27.72 -6.58 18.83
C GLN A 22 -28.63 -7.68 18.29
N ALA A 23 -29.78 -7.27 17.76
CA ALA A 23 -30.70 -8.17 17.06
C ALA A 23 -30.08 -8.70 15.76
N VAL A 24 -30.54 -9.84 15.25
CA VAL A 24 -29.99 -10.44 14.01
C VAL A 24 -30.17 -9.51 12.81
N GLU A 25 -31.29 -8.78 12.77
CA GLU A 25 -31.64 -7.84 11.70
C GLU A 25 -30.65 -6.67 11.61
N PHE A 26 -30.03 -6.30 12.74
CA PHE A 26 -28.97 -5.28 12.78
C PHE A 26 -27.77 -5.74 11.93
N TYR A 27 -27.30 -6.96 12.14
CA TYR A 27 -26.18 -7.52 11.39
C TYR A 27 -26.55 -7.80 9.94
N GLU A 28 -27.79 -8.24 9.69
CA GLU A 28 -28.27 -8.56 8.34
C GLU A 28 -28.27 -7.31 7.45
N THR A 29 -28.67 -6.17 8.01
CA THR A 29 -28.62 -4.86 7.35
C THR A 29 -27.19 -4.47 6.98
N ILE A 30 -26.22 -4.63 7.89
CA ILE A 30 -24.83 -4.22 7.64
C ILE A 30 -24.14 -5.14 6.63
N PHE A 31 -24.36 -6.45 6.76
CA PHE A 31 -23.51 -7.45 6.11
C PHE A 31 -24.06 -7.99 4.78
N THR A 32 -25.35 -7.81 4.51
CA THR A 32 -26.00 -8.45 3.37
C THR A 32 -26.72 -7.44 2.49
N ALA A 33 -27.26 -7.91 1.37
CA ALA A 33 -28.03 -7.07 0.45
C ALA A 33 -29.32 -6.50 1.06
N ALA A 34 -29.74 -6.98 2.24
CA ALA A 34 -30.89 -6.46 2.96
C ALA A 34 -30.75 -4.97 3.33
N GLY A 35 -29.53 -4.50 3.62
CA GLY A 35 -29.23 -3.09 3.86
C GLY A 35 -28.52 -2.39 2.72
N ARG A 36 -28.69 -2.84 1.47
CA ARG A 36 -28.14 -2.13 0.31
C ARG A 36 -28.63 -0.67 0.30
N GLY A 37 -27.71 0.26 0.06
CA GLY A 37 -27.95 1.70 0.11
C GLY A 37 -27.89 2.30 1.51
N THR A 38 -27.45 1.53 2.51
CA THR A 38 -27.24 2.00 3.89
C THR A 38 -25.76 1.96 4.28
N HIS A 39 -24.85 2.19 3.34
CA HIS A 39 -23.39 2.18 3.52
C HIS A 39 -22.89 0.95 4.31
N GLY A 40 -23.46 -0.22 4.00
CA GLY A 40 -23.03 -1.51 4.54
C GLY A 40 -21.84 -2.10 3.75
N ILE A 41 -21.45 -3.33 4.09
CA ILE A 41 -20.30 -4.00 3.45
C ILE A 41 -20.57 -4.32 1.97
N VAL A 42 -21.84 -4.54 1.62
CA VAL A 42 -22.27 -4.74 0.23
C VAL A 42 -22.05 -3.45 -0.56
N ASP A 43 -22.47 -2.31 -0.03
CA ASP A 43 -22.28 -1.00 -0.69
C ASP A 43 -20.79 -0.66 -0.82
N TYR A 44 -19.99 -1.00 0.19
CA TYR A 44 -18.53 -0.83 0.15
C TYR A 44 -17.92 -1.56 -1.04
N TRP A 45 -18.12 -2.88 -1.13
CA TRP A 45 -17.50 -3.68 -2.18
C TRP A 45 -18.09 -3.43 -3.57
N GLU A 46 -19.38 -3.14 -3.68
CA GLU A 46 -19.99 -2.73 -4.95
C GLU A 46 -19.37 -1.44 -5.48
N THR A 47 -19.15 -0.45 -4.60
CA THR A 47 -18.55 0.84 -4.96
C THR A 47 -17.06 0.72 -5.27
N VAL A 48 -16.28 0.17 -4.34
CA VAL A 48 -14.82 0.12 -4.43
C VAL A 48 -14.34 -0.81 -5.54
N SER A 49 -15.12 -1.84 -5.90
CA SER A 49 -14.80 -2.70 -7.05
C SER A 49 -15.24 -2.14 -8.40
N HIS A 50 -15.80 -0.92 -8.46
CA HIS A 50 -16.40 -0.34 -9.66
C HIS A 50 -17.46 -1.28 -10.29
N GLY A 51 -18.26 -1.93 -9.45
CA GLY A 51 -19.29 -2.89 -9.87
C GLY A 51 -18.75 -4.22 -10.43
N GLN A 52 -17.47 -4.55 -10.21
CA GLN A 52 -16.92 -5.84 -10.63
C GLN A 52 -17.21 -6.98 -9.66
N LEU A 53 -17.62 -6.69 -8.43
CA LEU A 53 -18.08 -7.68 -7.46
C LEU A 53 -19.59 -7.62 -7.27
N ASP A 54 -20.19 -8.80 -7.09
CA ASP A 54 -21.58 -8.98 -6.67
C ASP A 54 -21.62 -9.81 -5.38
N LEU A 55 -21.94 -9.14 -4.28
CA LEU A 55 -22.11 -9.75 -2.95
C LEU A 55 -23.57 -10.07 -2.65
N GLY A 56 -24.49 -9.94 -3.61
CA GLY A 56 -25.94 -10.09 -3.41
C GLY A 56 -26.39 -11.43 -2.86
N GLY A 57 -25.61 -12.49 -3.09
CA GLY A 57 -25.85 -13.83 -2.53
C GLY A 57 -25.29 -14.05 -1.12
N SER A 58 -24.73 -13.02 -0.48
CA SER A 58 -24.22 -13.11 0.90
C SER A 58 -25.36 -13.32 1.88
N ALA A 59 -25.11 -14.09 2.94
CA ALA A 59 -26.12 -14.46 3.91
C ALA A 59 -25.58 -14.38 5.33
N LEU A 60 -26.48 -14.05 6.26
CA LEU A 60 -26.23 -14.08 7.69
C LEU A 60 -26.78 -15.37 8.29
N PHE A 61 -25.97 -16.01 9.12
CA PHE A 61 -26.35 -17.14 9.95
C PHE A 61 -26.30 -16.69 11.41
N GLY A 62 -27.39 -16.96 12.14
CA GLY A 62 -27.61 -16.46 13.50
C GLY A 62 -26.63 -16.99 14.54
N TRP A 63 -26.94 -16.78 15.82
CA TRP A 63 -26.02 -17.06 16.93
C TRP A 63 -25.76 -18.56 17.16
N PHE A 64 -24.56 -19.02 16.83
CA PHE A 64 -24.07 -20.36 17.19
C PHE A 64 -23.22 -20.33 18.45
N THR A 65 -23.43 -21.27 19.36
CA THR A 65 -22.56 -21.41 20.54
C THR A 65 -21.38 -22.33 20.20
N ILE A 66 -20.15 -21.84 20.38
CA ILE A 66 -18.93 -22.66 20.32
C ILE A 66 -18.66 -23.32 21.68
N ASP A 67 -17.86 -24.39 21.69
CA ASP A 67 -17.64 -25.18 22.90
C ASP A 67 -16.64 -24.51 23.88
N GLN A 68 -15.76 -23.65 23.37
CA GLN A 68 -14.82 -22.87 24.18
C GLN A 68 -15.52 -21.77 24.98
N THR A 69 -15.08 -21.58 26.21
CA THR A 69 -15.52 -20.46 27.06
C THR A 69 -14.70 -19.20 26.81
N LEU A 70 -15.28 -18.02 27.02
CA LEU A 70 -14.58 -16.74 26.99
C LEU A 70 -13.44 -16.75 28.01
N ALA A 71 -13.65 -17.33 29.19
CA ALA A 71 -12.61 -17.46 30.21
C ALA A 71 -11.41 -18.28 29.71
N GLN A 72 -11.63 -19.37 28.97
CA GLN A 72 -10.55 -20.17 28.37
C GLN A 72 -9.82 -19.35 27.31
N TRP A 73 -10.55 -18.69 26.41
CA TRP A 73 -9.94 -17.86 25.37
C TRP A 73 -9.12 -16.71 25.95
N LEU A 74 -9.62 -16.01 26.98
CA LEU A 74 -8.90 -14.95 27.68
C LEU A 74 -7.63 -15.47 28.37
N ALA A 75 -7.65 -16.69 28.90
CA ALA A 75 -6.47 -17.32 29.48
C ALA A 75 -5.40 -17.60 28.41
N ASP A 76 -5.80 -18.07 27.22
CA ASP A 76 -4.89 -18.25 26.09
C ASP A 76 -4.27 -16.91 25.63
N GLN A 77 -5.08 -15.84 25.56
CA GLN A 77 -4.59 -14.49 25.25
C GLN A 77 -3.61 -13.97 26.32
N ALA A 78 -3.91 -14.19 27.61
CA ALA A 78 -3.04 -13.79 28.70
C ALA A 78 -1.67 -14.49 28.64
N GLN A 79 -1.64 -15.76 28.23
CA GLN A 79 -0.38 -16.49 28.01
C GLN A 79 0.46 -15.83 26.90
N LEU A 80 -0.16 -15.45 25.79
CA LEU A 80 0.52 -14.72 24.72
C LEU A 80 1.04 -13.35 25.19
N GLY A 81 0.31 -12.67 26.07
CA GLY A 81 0.76 -11.44 26.72
C GLY A 81 2.03 -11.62 27.55
N MET A 82 2.14 -12.74 28.28
CA MET A 82 3.37 -13.09 29.00
C MET A 82 4.53 -13.38 28.05
N ASP A 83 4.27 -14.05 26.92
CA ASP A 83 5.29 -14.33 25.91
C ASP A 83 5.82 -13.05 25.25
N ILE A 84 4.95 -12.04 25.02
CA ILE A 84 5.36 -10.70 24.58
C ILE A 84 6.27 -10.05 25.64
N GLY A 85 5.91 -10.14 26.92
CA GLY A 85 6.73 -9.62 28.02
C GLY A 85 8.12 -10.27 28.06
N ALA A 86 8.20 -11.59 27.85
CA ALA A 86 9.46 -12.31 27.75
C ALA A 86 10.29 -11.89 26.53
N LEU A 87 9.65 -11.67 25.37
CA LEU A 87 10.32 -11.13 24.18
C LEU A 87 10.92 -9.74 24.46
N ALA A 88 10.17 -8.84 25.10
CA ALA A 88 10.67 -7.51 25.45
C ALA A 88 11.88 -7.57 26.39
N GLN A 89 11.90 -8.51 27.34
CA GLN A 89 13.05 -8.74 28.22
C GLN A 89 14.27 -9.26 27.43
N LEU A 90 14.09 -10.17 26.47
CA LEU A 90 15.18 -10.63 25.60
C LEU A 90 15.82 -9.46 24.83
N GLN A 91 14.99 -8.56 24.30
CA GLN A 91 15.45 -7.36 23.60
C GLN A 91 16.23 -6.42 24.53
N GLN A 92 15.68 -6.13 25.72
CA GLN A 92 16.33 -5.25 26.71
C GLN A 92 17.66 -5.80 27.22
N ASN A 93 17.76 -7.12 27.39
CA ASN A 93 18.96 -7.80 27.86
C ASN A 93 20.03 -7.98 26.76
N GLY A 94 19.78 -7.50 25.54
CA GLY A 94 20.73 -7.63 24.43
C GLY A 94 20.95 -9.08 23.99
N ALA A 95 19.91 -9.92 24.04
CA ALA A 95 19.98 -11.29 23.54
C ALA A 95 20.37 -11.32 22.05
N ALA A 96 20.93 -12.44 21.59
CA ALA A 96 21.30 -12.61 20.18
C ALA A 96 20.08 -12.42 19.25
N SER A 97 20.25 -11.73 18.12
CA SER A 97 19.15 -11.41 17.19
C SER A 97 18.35 -12.63 16.75
N ALA A 98 19.01 -13.78 16.52
CA ALA A 98 18.34 -15.03 16.16
C ALA A 98 17.36 -15.53 17.25
N LEU A 99 17.64 -15.28 18.53
CA LEU A 99 16.73 -15.62 19.63
C LEU A 99 15.51 -14.68 19.66
N ILE A 100 15.73 -13.39 19.40
CA ILE A 100 14.67 -12.39 19.31
C ILE A 100 13.74 -12.72 18.14
N GLU A 101 14.29 -13.00 16.97
CA GLU A 101 13.53 -13.39 15.78
C GLU A 101 12.72 -14.68 16.01
N ALA A 102 13.34 -15.71 16.62
CA ALA A 102 12.64 -16.94 16.95
C ALA A 102 11.50 -16.73 17.97
N ALA A 103 11.72 -15.86 18.97
CA ALA A 103 10.69 -15.51 19.94
C ALA A 103 9.54 -14.72 19.30
N GLN A 104 9.84 -13.74 18.44
CA GLN A 104 8.85 -13.02 17.65
C GLN A 104 8.00 -13.97 16.81
N ALA A 105 8.63 -14.89 16.08
CA ALA A 105 7.92 -15.86 15.25
C ALA A 105 6.97 -16.75 16.06
N ARG A 106 7.37 -17.16 17.28
CA ARG A 106 6.53 -17.95 18.19
C ARG A 106 5.32 -17.17 18.68
N VAL A 107 5.51 -15.94 19.12
CA VAL A 107 4.41 -15.05 19.55
C VAL A 107 3.40 -14.88 18.41
N GLN A 108 3.87 -14.57 17.21
CA GLN A 108 3.01 -14.41 16.03
C GLN A 108 2.25 -15.70 15.67
N ALA A 109 2.94 -16.86 15.70
CA ALA A 109 2.29 -18.15 15.48
C ALA A 109 1.24 -18.47 16.55
N GLY A 110 1.46 -18.06 17.79
CA GLY A 110 0.52 -18.21 18.90
C GLY A 110 -0.78 -17.45 18.68
N PHE A 111 -0.71 -16.15 18.35
CA PHE A 111 -1.89 -15.35 18.00
C PHE A 111 -2.66 -15.95 16.83
N LYS A 112 -1.96 -16.34 15.76
CA LYS A 112 -2.58 -16.97 14.59
C LYS A 112 -3.32 -18.26 14.96
N LYS A 113 -2.72 -19.10 15.82
CA LYS A 113 -3.30 -20.38 16.23
C LYS A 113 -4.58 -20.18 17.05
N VAL A 114 -4.54 -19.36 18.10
CA VAL A 114 -5.69 -19.16 18.99
C VAL A 114 -6.91 -18.67 18.21
N ARG A 115 -6.72 -17.76 17.25
CA ARG A 115 -7.80 -17.25 16.40
C ARG A 115 -8.30 -18.28 15.37
N ALA A 116 -7.39 -19.04 14.77
CA ALA A 116 -7.76 -20.13 13.86
C ALA A 116 -8.57 -21.24 14.57
N ASP A 117 -8.21 -21.58 15.81
CA ASP A 117 -8.92 -22.60 16.60
C ASP A 117 -10.36 -22.17 16.91
N VAL A 118 -10.59 -20.88 17.25
CA VAL A 118 -11.95 -20.33 17.41
C VAL A 118 -12.72 -20.44 16.10
N PHE A 119 -12.10 -20.06 14.98
CA PHE A 119 -12.76 -20.10 13.68
C PHE A 119 -13.19 -21.53 13.29
N GLU A 120 -12.33 -22.53 13.54
CA GLU A 120 -12.68 -23.94 13.28
C GLU A 120 -13.82 -24.44 14.16
N GLN A 121 -13.94 -23.95 15.40
CA GLN A 121 -15.08 -24.25 16.27
C GLN A 121 -16.38 -23.63 15.74
N VAL A 122 -16.33 -22.42 15.19
CA VAL A 122 -17.49 -21.79 14.52
C VAL A 122 -17.94 -22.65 13.34
N LEU A 123 -17.00 -23.07 12.48
CA LEU A 123 -17.31 -23.98 11.37
C LEU A 123 -17.88 -25.32 11.85
N ALA A 124 -17.42 -25.84 12.99
CA ALA A 124 -17.96 -27.05 13.59
C ALA A 124 -19.37 -26.85 14.14
N ALA A 125 -19.67 -25.67 14.69
CA ALA A 125 -21.00 -25.33 15.20
C ALA A 125 -22.02 -25.20 14.05
N THR A 126 -21.67 -24.56 12.94
CA THR A 126 -22.56 -24.47 11.77
C THR A 126 -22.84 -25.84 11.15
N ARG A 127 -21.82 -26.71 11.04
CA ARG A 127 -22.00 -28.10 10.59
C ARG A 127 -22.92 -28.92 11.51
N ARG A 128 -22.80 -28.76 12.83
CA ARG A 128 -23.68 -29.43 13.81
C ARG A 128 -25.16 -29.01 13.64
N ALA A 129 -25.38 -27.80 13.17
CA ALA A 129 -26.70 -27.24 12.92
C ALA A 129 -27.19 -27.42 11.47
N ASP A 130 -26.49 -28.23 10.65
CA ASP A 130 -26.82 -28.52 9.25
C ASP A 130 -26.87 -27.28 8.33
N PHE A 131 -25.99 -26.30 8.60
CA PHE A 131 -25.79 -25.13 7.74
C PHE A 131 -24.45 -25.23 7.00
N PRO A 132 -24.40 -25.86 5.81
CA PRO A 132 -23.19 -25.93 5.00
C PRO A 132 -22.82 -24.55 4.44
N LEU A 133 -21.53 -24.20 4.49
CA LEU A 133 -21.01 -22.91 4.03
C LEU A 133 -20.25 -23.01 2.69
N ASP A 134 -20.23 -24.19 2.06
CA ASP A 134 -19.39 -24.48 0.90
C ASP A 134 -19.77 -23.71 -0.38
N GLY A 135 -20.97 -23.14 -0.41
CA GLY A 135 -21.46 -22.29 -1.51
C GLY A 135 -20.99 -20.84 -1.46
N PHE A 136 -20.31 -20.42 -0.38
CA PHE A 136 -19.86 -19.05 -0.19
C PHE A 136 -18.40 -18.88 -0.60
N PHE A 137 -18.08 -17.71 -1.14
CA PHE A 137 -16.73 -17.29 -1.50
C PHE A 137 -15.80 -17.28 -0.28
N GLY A 138 -16.29 -16.80 0.86
CA GLY A 138 -15.58 -16.76 2.13
C GLY A 138 -16.53 -16.70 3.32
N VAL A 139 -15.97 -16.86 4.51
CA VAL A 139 -16.72 -16.91 5.76
C VAL A 139 -16.17 -15.85 6.74
N VAL A 140 -17.08 -15.08 7.33
CA VAL A 140 -16.79 -14.12 8.39
C VAL A 140 -17.48 -14.60 9.66
N ALA A 141 -16.72 -14.91 10.70
CA ALA A 141 -17.22 -15.23 12.02
C ALA A 141 -17.29 -13.94 12.85
N VAL A 142 -18.47 -13.63 13.37
CA VAL A 142 -18.76 -12.41 14.13
C VAL A 142 -19.06 -12.82 15.57
N SER A 143 -18.20 -12.41 16.50
CA SER A 143 -18.32 -12.77 17.91
C SER A 143 -19.50 -12.06 18.59
N ASN A 144 -19.80 -12.37 19.85
CA ASN A 144 -20.63 -11.53 20.72
C ASN A 144 -19.82 -10.68 21.70
N VAL A 145 -18.49 -10.81 21.67
CA VAL A 145 -17.55 -10.08 22.51
C VAL A 145 -16.51 -9.35 21.66
N THR A 146 -15.89 -8.34 22.27
CA THR A 146 -14.87 -7.52 21.62
C THR A 146 -13.48 -8.14 21.72
N PHE A 147 -12.81 -8.23 20.57
CA PHE A 147 -11.41 -8.63 20.45
C PHE A 147 -10.79 -8.07 19.16
N ASP A 148 -9.47 -8.18 19.05
CA ASP A 148 -8.71 -7.78 17.85
C ASP A 148 -9.13 -8.57 16.61
N LEU A 149 -9.39 -7.83 15.53
CA LEU A 149 -9.71 -8.38 14.22
C LEU A 149 -8.62 -9.31 13.69
N TRP A 150 -9.05 -10.30 12.92
CA TRP A 150 -8.17 -11.20 12.23
C TRP A 150 -8.77 -11.68 10.95
N GLY A 151 -7.98 -11.72 9.91
CA GLY A 151 -8.33 -12.41 8.69
C GLY A 151 -7.15 -13.12 8.07
N SER A 152 -7.52 -14.00 7.18
CA SER A 152 -6.65 -14.73 6.28
C SER A 152 -7.47 -15.03 5.05
N SER A 153 -6.88 -15.06 3.85
CA SER A 153 -7.58 -15.32 2.58
C SER A 153 -9.12 -15.28 2.71
N ARG A 154 -9.83 -16.39 2.76
CA ARG A 154 -11.32 -16.40 2.75
C ARG A 154 -11.98 -16.59 4.13
N ARG A 155 -11.31 -16.18 5.19
CA ARG A 155 -11.73 -16.39 6.58
C ARG A 155 -11.42 -15.15 7.42
N ALA A 156 -12.43 -14.56 8.02
CA ALA A 156 -12.26 -13.41 8.91
C ALA A 156 -12.97 -13.63 10.25
N LEU A 157 -12.34 -13.29 11.35
CA LEU A 157 -12.88 -13.29 12.69
C LEU A 157 -12.99 -11.83 13.16
N ILE A 158 -14.21 -11.35 13.37
CA ILE A 158 -14.50 -9.95 13.71
C ILE A 158 -15.26 -9.82 15.03
N SER A 159 -15.12 -8.65 15.65
CA SER A 159 -15.78 -8.31 16.92
C SER A 159 -17.30 -8.15 16.77
N GLY A 160 -18.03 -8.58 17.81
CA GLY A 160 -19.48 -8.57 17.87
C GLY A 160 -20.17 -7.24 17.99
N GLU A 161 -19.44 -6.22 18.44
CA GLU A 161 -19.98 -4.86 18.47
C GLU A 161 -20.11 -4.28 17.05
N ALA A 162 -19.55 -4.93 16.02
CA ALA A 162 -19.76 -4.69 14.58
C ALA A 162 -19.91 -3.21 14.17
N THR A 163 -19.19 -2.32 14.84
CA THR A 163 -19.13 -0.88 14.53
C THR A 163 -17.96 -0.54 13.60
N ASP A 164 -17.11 -1.52 13.29
CA ASP A 164 -15.89 -1.37 12.51
C ASP A 164 -16.03 -2.00 11.11
N LEU A 165 -16.71 -1.27 10.23
CA LEU A 165 -16.90 -1.68 8.85
C LEU A 165 -15.57 -1.67 8.07
N GLY A 166 -14.68 -0.72 8.37
CA GLY A 166 -13.37 -0.63 7.72
C GLY A 166 -12.49 -1.83 8.03
N GLY A 167 -12.50 -2.30 9.27
CA GLY A 167 -11.82 -3.53 9.66
C GLY A 167 -12.37 -4.76 8.94
N LEU A 168 -13.70 -4.89 8.83
CA LEU A 168 -14.30 -5.97 8.05
C LEU A 168 -13.91 -5.89 6.56
N ALA A 169 -13.95 -4.70 5.96
CA ALA A 169 -13.51 -4.49 4.59
C ALA A 169 -12.03 -4.87 4.40
N HIS A 170 -11.16 -4.52 5.34
CA HIS A 170 -9.76 -4.92 5.33
C HIS A 170 -9.60 -6.44 5.27
N GLU A 171 -10.26 -7.17 6.18
CA GLU A 171 -10.13 -8.62 6.26
C GLU A 171 -10.74 -9.35 5.06
N MET A 172 -11.84 -8.82 4.52
CA MET A 172 -12.40 -9.32 3.25
C MET A 172 -11.45 -9.06 2.07
N GLY A 173 -10.68 -7.97 2.10
CA GLY A 173 -9.64 -7.66 1.11
C GLY A 173 -8.59 -8.77 0.99
N HIS A 174 -8.19 -9.36 2.11
CA HIS A 174 -7.31 -10.54 2.09
C HIS A 174 -7.92 -11.72 1.33
N GLY A 175 -9.25 -11.84 1.29
CA GLY A 175 -9.97 -12.88 0.53
C GLY A 175 -9.90 -12.75 -0.97
N TYR A 176 -9.68 -11.52 -1.44
CA TYR A 176 -9.42 -11.24 -2.83
C TYR A 176 -7.92 -11.31 -3.17
N GLY A 177 -7.06 -11.66 -2.20
CA GLY A 177 -5.62 -11.81 -2.40
C GLY A 177 -4.81 -10.53 -2.17
N LEU A 178 -5.39 -9.54 -1.49
CA LEU A 178 -4.70 -8.30 -1.15
C LEU A 178 -3.81 -8.50 0.08
N GLY A 179 -2.61 -7.93 0.05
CA GLY A 179 -1.69 -7.81 1.18
C GLY A 179 -1.85 -6.47 1.88
N HIS A 180 -1.13 -6.25 2.98
CA HIS A 180 -1.11 -4.92 3.60
C HIS A 180 -0.47 -3.90 2.66
N SER A 181 -1.00 -2.68 2.68
CA SER A 181 -0.36 -1.53 2.04
C SER A 181 0.63 -0.86 2.98
N MET A 182 1.70 -0.34 2.39
CA MET A 182 2.80 0.28 3.11
C MET A 182 3.42 1.42 2.31
N ASP A 183 4.35 2.14 2.92
CA ASP A 183 5.22 3.10 2.27
C ASP A 183 6.64 2.55 2.08
N THR A 184 7.53 3.40 1.57
CA THR A 184 8.94 3.05 1.33
C THR A 184 9.73 2.58 2.57
N GLN A 185 9.24 2.77 3.80
CA GLN A 185 9.84 2.19 5.02
C GLN A 185 9.55 0.69 5.15
N ARG A 186 8.62 0.17 4.35
CA ARG A 186 8.20 -1.24 4.28
C ARG A 186 7.68 -1.77 5.61
N VAL A 187 6.93 -0.91 6.31
CA VAL A 187 6.24 -1.26 7.55
C VAL A 187 4.76 -1.36 7.24
N ASP A 188 4.12 -2.46 7.66
CA ASP A 188 2.68 -2.62 7.49
C ASP A 188 1.90 -1.41 8.02
N TYR A 189 0.79 -1.11 7.34
CA TYR A 189 -0.14 -0.06 7.73
C TYR A 189 0.49 1.35 7.69
N THR A 190 1.26 1.66 6.65
CA THR A 190 1.87 2.99 6.45
C THR A 190 1.36 3.72 5.20
N ASP A 191 0.31 3.21 4.57
CA ASP A 191 -0.40 3.89 3.48
C ASP A 191 -1.69 4.50 4.01
N TRP A 192 -1.67 5.79 4.33
CA TRP A 192 -2.83 6.45 4.93
C TRP A 192 -4.07 6.52 4.00
N TRP A 193 -3.93 6.19 2.72
CA TRP A 193 -4.96 6.37 1.70
C TRP A 193 -5.63 5.07 1.24
N ASP A 194 -5.18 3.91 1.72
CA ASP A 194 -5.68 2.60 1.30
C ASP A 194 -6.24 1.77 2.47
N ILE A 195 -7.35 1.06 2.23
CA ILE A 195 -8.01 0.24 3.25
C ILE A 195 -7.15 -0.94 3.72
N MET A 196 -6.23 -1.45 2.90
CA MET A 196 -5.27 -2.48 3.31
C MET A 196 -4.18 -1.94 4.23
N SER A 197 -4.29 -0.67 4.63
CA SER A 197 -3.57 -0.05 5.74
C SER A 197 -4.52 0.35 6.88
N TYR A 198 -5.62 -0.39 7.07
CA TYR A 198 -6.71 -0.15 8.02
C TYR A 198 -6.29 0.46 9.37
N ALA A 199 -5.29 -0.12 10.04
CA ALA A 199 -4.86 0.35 11.37
C ALA A 199 -4.43 1.83 11.40
N ARG A 200 -4.12 2.43 10.25
CA ARG A 200 -3.71 3.82 10.13
C ARG A 200 -4.37 4.57 8.98
N CYS A 201 -5.23 3.97 8.16
CA CYS A 201 -5.78 4.69 7.01
C CYS A 201 -6.78 5.79 7.44
N ALA A 202 -7.09 6.69 6.52
CA ALA A 202 -8.16 7.65 6.72
C ALA A 202 -9.50 6.93 6.89
N MET A 203 -10.35 7.44 7.78
CA MET A 203 -11.61 6.80 8.12
C MET A 203 -12.78 7.60 7.56
N ALA A 204 -13.46 7.05 6.55
CA ALA A 204 -14.73 7.60 6.12
C ALA A 204 -15.78 7.50 7.22
N ARG A 205 -16.71 8.47 7.22
CA ARG A 205 -17.80 8.59 8.19
C ARG A 205 -19.10 8.85 7.46
N PHE A 206 -20.16 8.15 7.87
CA PHE A 206 -21.50 8.28 7.32
C PHE A 206 -22.48 8.64 8.45
N PRO A 207 -22.84 9.92 8.61
CA PRO A 207 -23.59 10.44 9.77
C PRO A 207 -24.98 9.82 9.99
N GLU A 208 -25.62 9.36 8.91
CA GLU A 208 -26.93 8.70 8.87
C GLU A 208 -27.03 7.48 9.78
N HIS A 209 -25.89 6.97 10.25
CA HIS A 209 -25.85 5.78 11.06
C HIS A 209 -26.11 5.99 12.55
N GLY A 210 -26.02 7.19 13.13
CA GLY A 210 -26.44 7.48 14.53
C GLY A 210 -25.78 6.70 15.69
N TYR A 211 -25.18 5.55 15.40
CA TYR A 211 -24.54 4.53 16.23
C TYR A 211 -23.55 3.68 15.42
N PHE A 212 -23.75 3.50 14.10
CA PHE A 212 -22.82 2.74 13.25
C PHE A 212 -21.65 3.60 12.73
N THR A 213 -20.52 2.93 12.49
CA THR A 213 -19.48 3.34 11.54
C THR A 213 -18.83 4.71 11.76
N THR A 214 -18.08 4.91 12.85
CA THR A 214 -17.10 6.02 12.86
C THR A 214 -15.89 5.73 11.96
N ASN A 215 -15.67 4.45 11.62
CA ASN A 215 -14.52 3.97 10.88
C ASN A 215 -14.94 3.03 9.74
N CYS A 216 -15.35 3.60 8.59
CA CYS A 216 -15.60 2.83 7.38
C CYS A 216 -14.35 2.50 6.55
N GLY A 217 -13.24 3.18 6.85
CA GLY A 217 -12.02 3.11 6.05
C GLY A 217 -12.14 3.78 4.68
N THR A 218 -11.03 3.82 3.93
CA THR A 218 -10.97 4.39 2.57
C THR A 218 -11.36 3.37 1.49
N GLY A 219 -11.39 3.78 0.22
CA GLY A 219 -11.37 2.84 -0.91
C GLY A 219 -9.98 2.21 -1.14
N LEU A 220 -9.92 1.21 -2.03
CA LEU A 220 -8.66 0.61 -2.49
C LEU A 220 -7.87 1.52 -3.44
N ASN A 221 -6.54 1.47 -3.37
CA ASN A 221 -5.62 2.12 -4.31
C ASN A 221 -5.64 1.46 -5.70
N ALA A 222 -5.14 2.20 -6.70
CA ALA A 222 -5.11 1.78 -8.10
C ALA A 222 -4.26 0.54 -8.36
N VAL A 223 -3.23 0.24 -7.55
CA VAL A 223 -2.46 -1.01 -7.70
C VAL A 223 -3.36 -2.21 -7.41
N HIS A 224 -4.10 -2.18 -6.30
CA HIS A 224 -5.05 -3.23 -5.93
C HIS A 224 -6.14 -3.38 -7.00
N LEU A 225 -6.78 -2.27 -7.39
CA LEU A 225 -7.82 -2.30 -8.41
C LEU A 225 -7.31 -2.80 -9.76
N LEU A 226 -6.11 -2.39 -10.18
CA LEU A 226 -5.50 -2.83 -11.43
C LEU A 226 -5.21 -4.34 -11.42
N ARG A 227 -4.62 -4.84 -10.33
CA ARG A 227 -4.22 -6.26 -10.20
C ARG A 227 -5.42 -7.20 -10.08
N LEU A 228 -6.51 -6.73 -9.49
CA LEU A 228 -7.78 -7.45 -9.45
C LEU A 228 -8.58 -7.36 -10.76
N GLY A 229 -8.15 -6.52 -11.70
CA GLY A 229 -8.86 -6.28 -12.96
C GLY A 229 -10.14 -5.45 -12.76
N TRP A 230 -10.19 -4.61 -11.74
CA TRP A 230 -11.35 -3.79 -11.37
C TRP A 230 -11.34 -2.39 -11.98
N LEU A 231 -10.21 -1.96 -12.55
CA LEU A 231 -10.17 -0.79 -13.40
C LEU A 231 -10.61 -1.13 -14.82
N ASP A 232 -11.38 -0.23 -15.45
CA ASP A 232 -11.64 -0.31 -16.89
C ASP A 232 -10.29 -0.22 -17.64
N PRO A 233 -9.87 -1.27 -18.36
CA PRO A 233 -8.58 -1.30 -19.02
C PRO A 233 -8.44 -0.21 -20.10
N ALA A 234 -9.55 0.28 -20.68
CA ALA A 234 -9.51 1.38 -21.64
C ALA A 234 -9.12 2.71 -20.99
N ARG A 235 -9.21 2.80 -19.66
CA ARG A 235 -8.93 4.00 -18.86
C ARG A 235 -7.67 3.86 -18.02
N VAL A 236 -6.89 2.80 -18.23
CA VAL A 236 -5.54 2.65 -17.68
C VAL A 236 -4.54 3.02 -18.77
N VAL A 237 -3.94 4.20 -18.64
CA VAL A 237 -2.96 4.67 -19.62
C VAL A 237 -1.58 4.17 -19.22
N THR A 238 -0.83 3.61 -20.18
CA THR A 238 0.56 3.19 -19.93
C THR A 238 1.48 4.14 -20.66
N TRP A 239 2.31 4.85 -19.90
CA TRP A 239 3.38 5.67 -20.45
C TRP A 239 4.40 4.79 -21.18
N GLN A 240 4.74 5.19 -22.40
CA GLN A 240 5.78 4.54 -23.20
C GLN A 240 7.00 5.44 -23.21
N ARG A 241 8.17 4.86 -22.94
CA ARG A 241 9.42 5.61 -22.95
C ARG A 241 9.68 6.17 -24.36
N PRO A 242 9.79 7.51 -24.52
CA PRO A 242 10.14 8.09 -25.80
C PRO A 242 11.61 7.82 -26.13
N ALA A 243 11.96 7.87 -27.42
CA ALA A 243 13.32 7.63 -27.87
C ALA A 243 14.30 8.76 -27.47
N THR A 244 13.77 9.95 -27.22
CA THR A 244 14.50 11.16 -26.82
C THR A 244 13.74 11.84 -25.68
N SER A 245 14.34 12.85 -25.05
CA SER A 245 13.65 13.73 -24.07
C SER A 245 12.27 14.17 -24.55
N GLY A 246 11.29 14.18 -23.65
CA GLY A 246 9.91 14.50 -23.95
C GLY A 246 9.02 14.56 -22.71
N GLU A 247 7.82 15.08 -22.89
CA GLU A 247 6.80 15.22 -21.85
C GLU A 247 5.46 14.67 -22.34
N MET A 248 4.79 13.91 -21.49
CA MET A 248 3.42 13.43 -21.70
C MET A 248 2.54 13.97 -20.60
N THR A 249 1.50 14.74 -20.96
CA THR A 249 0.48 15.22 -20.02
C THR A 249 -0.77 14.36 -20.09
N LEU A 250 -1.38 14.07 -18.95
CA LEU A 250 -2.58 13.25 -18.82
C LEU A 250 -3.51 13.82 -17.74
N ARG A 251 -4.82 13.64 -17.94
CA ARG A 251 -5.85 13.92 -16.96
C ARG A 251 -6.29 12.63 -16.27
N LEU A 252 -6.39 12.66 -14.95
CA LEU A 252 -6.81 11.56 -14.09
C LEU A 252 -8.13 11.91 -13.40
N SER A 253 -9.15 11.08 -13.61
CA SER A 253 -10.38 11.05 -12.83
C SER A 253 -10.10 10.61 -11.39
N ALA A 254 -10.86 11.12 -10.43
CA ALA A 254 -10.85 10.57 -9.09
C ALA A 254 -11.30 9.11 -9.13
N LEU A 255 -10.60 8.21 -8.43
CA LEU A 255 -10.97 6.79 -8.42
C LEU A 255 -12.38 6.54 -7.87
N SER A 256 -12.81 7.33 -6.90
CA SER A 256 -14.15 7.28 -6.32
C SER A 256 -15.26 7.83 -7.24
N SER A 257 -14.91 8.50 -8.35
CA SER A 257 -15.84 9.07 -9.33
C SER A 257 -15.46 8.68 -10.77
N PRO A 258 -15.53 7.38 -11.12
CA PRO A 258 -15.14 6.93 -12.44
C PRO A 258 -16.01 7.51 -13.56
N GLU A 259 -17.23 7.96 -13.30
CA GLU A 259 -18.15 8.49 -14.30
C GLU A 259 -17.65 9.75 -15.06
N THR A 260 -16.60 10.42 -14.57
CA THR A 260 -16.00 11.63 -15.19
C THR A 260 -15.33 11.39 -16.54
N GLY A 261 -15.00 10.15 -16.91
CA GLY A 261 -14.57 9.75 -18.26
C GLY A 261 -13.08 9.92 -18.62
N GLU A 262 -12.24 10.52 -17.77
CA GLU A 262 -10.77 10.65 -17.98
C GLU A 262 -10.03 9.35 -17.62
N ALA A 263 -8.69 9.29 -17.66
CA ALA A 263 -7.98 8.08 -17.21
C ALA A 263 -8.18 7.83 -15.71
N LEU A 264 -8.29 6.57 -15.28
CA LEU A 264 -8.40 6.19 -13.86
C LEU A 264 -7.03 5.93 -13.22
N ALA A 265 -6.07 5.49 -14.03
CA ALA A 265 -4.71 5.26 -13.58
C ALA A 265 -3.72 5.50 -14.71
N LEU A 266 -2.52 5.91 -14.34
CA LEU A 266 -1.38 6.01 -15.24
C LEU A 266 -0.28 5.06 -14.76
N ARG A 267 0.14 4.15 -15.62
CA ARG A 267 1.30 3.28 -15.38
C ARG A 267 2.55 3.92 -15.96
N VAL A 268 3.57 4.09 -15.13
CA VAL A 268 4.89 4.58 -15.53
C VAL A 268 5.93 3.60 -15.00
N GLU A 269 6.48 2.78 -15.90
CA GLU A 269 7.35 1.66 -15.53
C GLU A 269 6.68 0.73 -14.49
N ASP A 270 7.25 0.61 -13.30
CA ASP A 270 6.78 -0.19 -12.16
C ASP A 270 5.78 0.52 -11.25
N ARG A 271 5.42 1.77 -11.58
CA ARG A 271 4.57 2.63 -10.75
C ARG A 271 3.19 2.80 -11.34
N VAL A 272 2.23 2.96 -10.44
CA VAL A 272 0.84 3.30 -10.74
C VAL A 272 0.52 4.63 -10.08
N VAL A 273 0.03 5.57 -10.88
CA VAL A 273 -0.37 6.91 -10.46
C VAL A 273 -1.89 6.99 -10.45
N GLU A 274 -2.44 7.50 -9.37
CA GLU A 274 -3.87 7.65 -9.14
C GLU A 274 -4.23 9.04 -8.62
N PHE A 275 -5.49 9.42 -8.78
CA PHE A 275 -6.04 10.63 -8.17
C PHE A 275 -7.14 10.25 -7.17
N ARG A 276 -7.04 10.78 -5.94
CA ARG A 276 -8.00 10.58 -4.86
C ARG A 276 -8.71 11.89 -4.55
N PHE A 277 -10.01 11.80 -4.26
CA PHE A 277 -10.85 12.95 -3.93
C PHE A 277 -11.67 12.64 -2.66
N PRO A 278 -11.82 13.58 -1.70
CA PRO A 278 -12.54 13.35 -0.45
C PRO A 278 -14.06 13.22 -0.60
N GLU A 279 -14.52 12.08 -1.13
CA GLU A 279 -15.94 11.79 -1.38
C GLU A 279 -16.25 10.31 -1.25
N GLY A 280 -17.52 9.97 -1.03
CA GLY A 280 -17.94 8.57 -0.85
C GLY A 280 -17.13 7.88 0.25
N TRP A 281 -16.56 6.72 -0.04
CA TRP A 281 -15.66 5.99 0.87
C TRP A 281 -14.32 6.67 1.12
N ASP A 282 -13.98 7.71 0.37
CA ASP A 282 -12.80 8.54 0.60
C ASP A 282 -13.11 9.82 1.36
N ASN A 283 -14.32 10.01 1.89
CA ASN A 283 -14.71 11.25 2.57
C ASN A 283 -13.87 11.59 3.82
N GLY A 284 -13.13 10.61 4.36
CA GLY A 284 -12.17 10.81 5.45
C GLY A 284 -10.84 11.43 5.02
N LEU A 285 -10.57 11.53 3.71
CA LEU A 285 -9.36 12.15 3.18
C LEU A 285 -9.38 13.68 3.46
N PRO A 286 -8.21 14.31 3.69
CA PRO A 286 -8.14 15.68 4.18
C PRO A 286 -8.20 16.69 3.03
N ARG A 287 -7.83 16.26 1.82
CA ARG A 287 -7.82 17.02 0.57
C ARG A 287 -7.63 16.08 -0.61
N PRO A 288 -7.96 16.52 -1.84
CA PRO A 288 -7.61 15.78 -3.04
C PRO A 288 -6.09 15.69 -3.22
N CYS A 289 -5.62 14.56 -3.74
CA CYS A 289 -4.19 14.33 -3.95
C CYS A 289 -3.94 13.34 -5.09
N VAL A 290 -2.77 13.48 -5.71
CA VAL A 290 -2.19 12.46 -6.59
C VAL A 290 -1.31 11.55 -5.75
N LEU A 291 -1.52 10.25 -5.85
CA LEU A 291 -0.70 9.24 -5.18
C LEU A 291 0.09 8.45 -6.21
N VAL A 292 1.25 7.95 -5.80
CA VAL A 292 2.13 7.13 -6.63
C VAL A 292 2.51 5.91 -5.81
N HIS A 293 2.18 4.73 -6.30
CA HIS A 293 2.56 3.46 -5.68
C HIS A 293 3.43 2.65 -6.60
N THR A 294 4.34 1.84 -6.06
CA THR A 294 4.90 0.72 -6.81
C THR A 294 4.02 -0.51 -6.65
N ASP A 295 3.95 -1.28 -7.73
CA ASP A 295 3.18 -2.52 -7.80
C ASP A 295 4.07 -3.72 -7.45
N GLU A 296 3.88 -4.28 -6.25
CA GLU A 296 4.68 -5.38 -5.73
C GLU A 296 3.84 -6.61 -5.41
N MET A 297 4.48 -7.78 -5.50
CA MET A 297 3.94 -9.04 -5.00
C MET A 297 4.81 -9.50 -3.83
N VAL A 298 4.33 -9.32 -2.61
CA VAL A 298 5.02 -9.76 -1.39
C VAL A 298 4.22 -10.89 -0.76
N ALA A 299 4.91 -11.87 -0.17
CA ALA A 299 4.24 -12.92 0.56
C ALA A 299 3.63 -12.35 1.85
N ASN A 300 2.31 -12.33 1.97
CA ASN A 300 1.63 -12.09 3.24
C ASN A 300 1.38 -13.45 3.91
N SER A 301 1.96 -13.68 5.08
CA SER A 301 1.79 -14.94 5.84
C SER A 301 2.12 -16.21 5.04
N GLY A 302 3.06 -16.11 4.08
CA GLY A 302 3.48 -17.23 3.22
C GLY A 302 2.65 -17.44 1.95
N VAL A 303 1.63 -16.61 1.70
CA VAL A 303 0.83 -16.63 0.47
C VAL A 303 1.17 -15.38 -0.36
N PRO A 304 1.44 -15.50 -1.68
CA PRO A 304 1.61 -14.35 -2.54
C PRO A 304 0.38 -13.44 -2.45
N ALA A 305 0.60 -12.18 -2.09
CA ALA A 305 -0.45 -11.18 -1.98
C ALA A 305 -0.08 -9.94 -2.79
N ILE A 306 -1.10 -9.26 -3.31
CA ILE A 306 -0.92 -8.01 -4.02
C ILE A 306 -0.62 -6.94 -2.98
N THR A 307 0.55 -6.30 -3.08
CA THR A 307 1.01 -5.31 -2.11
C THR A 307 1.37 -4.02 -2.83
N SER A 308 0.88 -2.89 -2.33
CA SER A 308 1.28 -1.58 -2.83
C SER A 308 2.29 -0.91 -1.89
N VAL A 309 3.23 -0.18 -2.49
CA VAL A 309 4.19 0.64 -1.73
C VAL A 309 4.10 2.10 -2.16
N LEU A 310 3.54 2.93 -1.28
CA LEU A 310 3.36 4.35 -1.48
C LEU A 310 4.70 5.10 -1.53
N GLN A 311 4.84 5.94 -2.54
CA GLN A 311 6.02 6.74 -2.82
C GLN A 311 5.85 8.18 -2.32
N SER A 312 6.95 8.80 -1.92
CA SER A 312 6.98 10.23 -1.59
C SER A 312 7.47 11.05 -2.79
N ALA A 313 6.91 12.24 -2.94
CA ALA A 313 7.45 13.29 -3.80
C ALA A 313 8.82 13.76 -3.27
N ALA A 314 9.54 14.52 -4.10
CA ALA A 314 10.81 15.17 -3.75
C ALA A 314 10.70 16.12 -2.54
N SER A 315 9.48 16.62 -2.27
CA SER A 315 9.17 17.42 -1.08
C SER A 315 9.06 16.60 0.21
N GLY A 316 9.14 15.26 0.13
CA GLY A 316 8.91 14.32 1.23
C GLY A 316 7.43 14.00 1.48
N ARG A 317 6.50 14.71 0.81
CA ARG A 317 5.06 14.46 0.91
C ARG A 317 4.66 13.19 0.15
N GLN A 318 3.68 12.47 0.68
CA GLN A 318 3.05 11.35 -0.02
C GLN A 318 1.76 11.79 -0.74
N ASP A 319 1.08 12.84 -0.25
CA ASP A 319 -0.14 13.39 -0.84
C ASP A 319 0.15 14.42 -1.94
N GLY A 320 0.61 13.98 -3.10
CA GLY A 320 1.03 14.84 -4.21
C GLY A 320 0.04 15.98 -4.51
N GLN A 321 0.54 17.22 -4.40
CA GLN A 321 -0.18 18.46 -4.67
C GLN A 321 0.40 19.16 -5.90
N VAL A 322 -0.33 20.15 -6.44
CA VAL A 322 0.16 20.98 -7.54
C VAL A 322 1.58 21.50 -7.27
N GLY A 323 2.48 21.25 -8.22
CA GLY A 323 3.90 21.59 -8.14
C GLY A 323 4.79 20.51 -7.54
N ASP A 324 4.24 19.45 -6.91
CA ASP A 324 5.05 18.31 -6.47
C ASP A 324 5.60 17.52 -7.65
N VAL A 325 6.80 16.98 -7.44
CA VAL A 325 7.52 16.14 -8.39
C VAL A 325 7.90 14.84 -7.71
N PHE A 326 7.57 13.70 -8.32
CA PHE A 326 8.04 12.38 -7.90
C PHE A 326 9.17 11.96 -8.84
N HIS A 327 10.37 11.75 -8.29
CA HIS A 327 11.49 11.25 -9.07
C HIS A 327 11.37 9.73 -9.24
N LEU A 328 11.16 9.31 -10.48
CA LEU A 328 10.96 7.90 -10.81
C LEU A 328 12.29 7.24 -11.25
N MET A 329 13.20 8.03 -11.84
CA MET A 329 14.55 7.60 -12.21
C MET A 329 15.50 8.81 -12.13
N GLY A 330 16.74 8.59 -11.70
CA GLY A 330 17.79 9.61 -11.72
C GLY A 330 17.65 10.72 -10.66
N GLY A 331 17.40 10.36 -9.39
CA GLY A 331 16.93 11.23 -8.31
C GLY A 331 17.70 12.53 -7.96
N ALA A 332 17.14 13.28 -7.01
CA ALA A 332 17.55 14.62 -6.60
C ALA A 332 18.99 14.74 -6.04
N ASP A 333 19.54 13.65 -5.50
CA ASP A 333 20.83 13.66 -4.78
C ASP A 333 22.06 13.89 -5.66
N ASN A 334 21.89 13.97 -6.98
CA ASN A 334 22.94 14.45 -7.86
C ASN A 334 22.35 15.06 -9.14
N VAL A 335 21.89 16.31 -9.06
CA VAL A 335 21.61 17.15 -10.26
C VAL A 335 22.78 17.14 -11.27
N LEU A 336 24.00 16.86 -10.79
CA LEU A 336 25.18 16.66 -11.63
C LEU A 336 25.20 15.30 -12.35
N ILE A 337 24.69 14.21 -11.75
CA ILE A 337 24.61 12.87 -12.38
C ILE A 337 23.34 12.74 -13.24
N ALA A 338 22.25 13.41 -12.88
CA ALA A 338 21.02 13.45 -13.67
C ALA A 338 21.20 14.05 -15.07
N ARG A 339 22.35 14.71 -15.36
CA ARG A 339 22.73 15.14 -16.72
C ARG A 339 23.40 14.04 -17.56
N PHE A 340 23.81 12.94 -16.92
CA PHE A 340 24.60 11.85 -17.51
C PHE A 340 23.89 10.50 -17.48
N SER A 341 22.70 10.45 -16.88
CA SER A 341 21.81 9.30 -16.88
C SER A 341 20.41 9.78 -17.21
N ASP A 342 19.60 8.87 -17.74
CA ASP A 342 18.18 9.09 -17.91
C ASP A 342 17.53 9.62 -16.62
N TYR A 343 16.67 10.60 -16.78
CA TYR A 343 15.86 11.19 -15.73
C TYR A 343 14.39 11.02 -16.09
N LEU A 344 13.62 10.49 -15.14
CA LEU A 344 12.18 10.30 -15.28
C LEU A 344 11.50 10.86 -14.04
N ALA A 345 10.50 11.71 -14.24
CA ALA A 345 9.73 12.27 -13.14
C ALA A 345 8.25 12.41 -13.51
N LEU A 346 7.41 12.33 -12.49
CA LEU A 346 6.00 12.69 -12.56
C LEU A 346 5.80 14.03 -11.86
N ARG A 347 5.14 14.98 -12.51
CA ARG A 347 4.74 16.28 -11.94
C ARG A 347 3.23 16.35 -11.80
N VAL A 348 2.75 16.91 -10.69
CA VAL A 348 1.34 17.26 -10.52
C VAL A 348 1.14 18.69 -11.02
N ASP A 349 0.46 18.86 -12.15
CA ASP A 349 0.33 20.15 -12.83
C ASP A 349 -0.85 20.96 -12.33
N ALA A 350 -1.99 20.30 -12.12
CA ALA A 350 -3.23 20.95 -11.71
C ALA A 350 -4.17 19.96 -11.00
N ILE A 351 -5.03 20.49 -10.13
CA ILE A 351 -6.16 19.75 -9.54
C ILE A 351 -7.40 20.62 -9.75
N ASP A 352 -8.34 20.12 -10.55
CA ASP A 352 -9.63 20.75 -10.80
C ASP A 352 -10.67 20.16 -9.82
N LEU A 353 -11.03 20.96 -8.83
CA LEU A 353 -11.98 20.55 -7.79
C LEU A 353 -13.41 20.42 -8.32
N ALA A 354 -13.79 21.20 -9.34
CA ALA A 354 -15.14 21.17 -9.89
C ALA A 354 -15.34 19.91 -10.75
N GLN A 355 -14.30 19.53 -11.50
CA GLN A 355 -14.35 18.36 -12.38
C GLN A 355 -13.88 17.07 -11.70
N ARG A 356 -13.31 17.15 -10.49
CA ARG A 356 -12.72 16.01 -9.77
C ARG A 356 -11.66 15.30 -10.63
N VAL A 357 -10.79 16.11 -11.23
CA VAL A 357 -9.73 15.65 -12.14
C VAL A 357 -8.40 16.28 -11.76
N ALA A 358 -7.33 15.48 -11.71
CA ALA A 358 -5.96 15.99 -11.66
C ALA A 358 -5.32 15.96 -13.05
N THR A 359 -4.43 16.91 -13.33
CA THR A 359 -3.56 16.87 -14.51
C THR A 359 -2.14 16.57 -14.03
N VAL A 360 -1.51 15.56 -14.63
CA VAL A 360 -0.15 15.14 -14.32
C VAL A 360 0.68 15.08 -15.60
N SER A 361 1.98 15.34 -15.48
CA SER A 361 2.93 15.21 -16.59
C SER A 361 4.07 14.26 -16.25
N VAL A 362 4.37 13.35 -17.15
CA VAL A 362 5.56 12.50 -17.11
C VAL A 362 6.63 13.15 -17.95
N VAL A 363 7.73 13.55 -17.31
CA VAL A 363 8.87 14.20 -17.94
C VAL A 363 10.01 13.19 -18.01
N PHE A 364 10.44 12.89 -19.23
CA PHE A 364 11.64 12.11 -19.48
C PHE A 364 12.71 13.00 -20.10
N VAL A 365 13.92 12.91 -19.56
CA VAL A 365 15.10 13.55 -20.12
C VAL A 365 16.14 12.47 -20.35
N GLU A 366 16.55 12.31 -21.60
CA GLU A 366 17.60 11.39 -21.99
C GLU A 366 18.95 11.86 -21.41
N GLY A 367 19.71 10.92 -20.86
CA GLY A 367 21.06 11.20 -20.37
C GLY A 367 22.01 11.56 -21.52
N SER A 368 22.89 12.55 -21.30
CA SER A 368 23.94 12.86 -22.27
C SER A 368 25.02 11.77 -22.28
N HIS A 369 25.09 10.99 -23.37
CA HIS A 369 26.11 9.95 -23.58
C HIS A 369 27.39 10.46 -24.30
N ASP A 370 27.51 11.76 -24.55
CA ASP A 370 28.55 12.39 -25.37
C ASP A 370 29.99 12.36 -24.78
N PHE A 371 30.20 11.67 -23.66
CA PHE A 371 31.48 11.64 -22.95
C PHE A 371 32.45 10.56 -23.43
N GLU A 372 31.98 9.55 -24.17
CA GLU A 372 32.87 8.50 -24.70
C GLU A 372 33.75 9.00 -25.86
N ALA A 373 33.40 10.13 -26.50
CA ALA A 373 34.11 10.64 -27.67
C ALA A 373 35.27 11.63 -27.34
N GLN A 374 35.86 11.57 -26.14
CA GLN A 374 37.04 12.40 -25.80
C GLN A 374 38.34 11.57 -25.87
N PRO A 375 39.11 11.65 -26.98
CA PRO A 375 40.31 10.83 -27.17
C PRO A 375 41.39 11.02 -26.08
N GLN A 376 41.34 12.14 -25.36
CA GLN A 376 42.23 12.46 -24.25
C GLN A 376 41.84 11.83 -22.90
N ILE A 377 40.72 11.12 -22.79
CA ILE A 377 40.24 10.50 -21.54
C ILE A 377 40.07 9.00 -21.76
N GLN A 378 40.86 8.19 -21.05
CA GLN A 378 40.74 6.73 -21.08
C GLN A 378 39.73 6.21 -20.06
N ARG A 379 39.54 6.93 -18.96
CA ARG A 379 38.62 6.54 -17.90
C ARG A 379 38.04 7.78 -17.23
N TRP A 380 36.74 7.81 -17.02
CA TRP A 380 36.10 8.89 -16.28
C TRP A 380 36.19 8.66 -14.76
N VAL A 381 36.52 9.72 -14.01
CA VAL A 381 36.41 9.74 -12.53
C VAL A 381 35.08 10.38 -12.15
N ILE A 382 34.76 11.51 -12.80
CA ILE A 382 33.45 12.14 -12.81
C ILE A 382 33.12 12.41 -14.29
N PRO A 383 32.17 11.68 -14.89
CA PRO A 383 31.79 11.87 -16.29
C PRO A 383 31.56 13.35 -16.62
N GLY A 384 32.16 13.83 -17.70
CA GLY A 384 32.03 15.22 -18.18
C GLY A 384 32.71 16.31 -17.37
N VAL A 385 33.34 15.98 -16.24
CA VAL A 385 33.98 16.97 -15.35
C VAL A 385 35.44 16.63 -15.10
N ILE A 386 35.75 15.37 -14.79
CA ILE A 386 37.10 14.90 -14.47
C ILE A 386 37.34 13.53 -15.10
N GLY A 387 38.27 13.46 -16.05
CA GLY A 387 38.77 12.22 -16.64
C GLY A 387 40.20 11.88 -16.18
N ILE A 388 40.60 10.63 -16.39
CA ILE A 388 41.99 10.19 -16.37
C ILE A 388 42.42 9.98 -17.81
N GLY A 389 43.47 10.71 -18.20
CA GLY A 389 44.06 10.58 -19.52
C GLY A 389 44.98 9.36 -19.66
N PRO A 390 45.50 9.11 -20.88
CA PRO A 390 46.29 7.92 -21.19
C PRO A 390 47.53 7.70 -20.33
N ASN A 391 48.06 8.75 -19.70
CA ASN A 391 49.27 8.69 -18.88
C ASN A 391 48.94 8.76 -17.38
N GLY A 392 47.69 8.54 -16.98
CA GLY A 392 47.24 8.59 -15.59
C GLY A 392 47.00 10.00 -15.04
N GLN A 393 47.14 11.04 -15.86
CA GLN A 393 46.93 12.42 -15.45
C GLN A 393 45.43 12.74 -15.29
N VAL A 394 45.11 13.55 -14.28
CA VAL A 394 43.76 14.11 -14.12
C VAL A 394 43.54 15.17 -15.21
N VAL A 395 42.51 14.98 -16.02
CA VAL A 395 42.09 15.89 -17.09
C VAL A 395 40.78 16.55 -16.66
N PRO A 396 40.82 17.81 -16.17
CA PRO A 396 39.59 18.57 -15.93
C PRO A 396 38.96 18.93 -17.28
N VAL A 397 37.66 18.67 -17.42
CA VAL A 397 36.88 19.00 -18.61
C VAL A 397 36.03 20.22 -18.28
N PRO A 398 36.28 21.38 -18.92
CA PRO A 398 35.45 22.56 -18.71
C PRO A 398 34.00 22.27 -19.13
N PRO A 399 33.00 22.67 -18.33
CA PRO A 399 31.60 22.63 -18.75
C PRO A 399 31.42 23.45 -20.04
N ARG A 400 30.66 22.95 -21.02
CA ARG A 400 30.30 23.74 -22.21
C ARG A 400 29.49 24.99 -21.80
N GLN A 401 29.47 26.04 -22.64
CA GLN A 401 28.89 27.37 -22.33
C GLN A 401 27.45 27.33 -21.79
N GLU A 402 26.67 26.34 -22.18
CA GLU A 402 25.28 26.09 -21.78
C GLU A 402 25.15 25.59 -20.32
N HIS A 403 26.28 25.18 -19.72
CA HIS A 403 26.39 24.62 -18.37
C HIS A 403 27.13 25.53 -17.37
N ASN A 404 27.53 26.74 -17.78
CA ASN A 404 28.35 27.64 -16.98
C ASN A 404 27.61 28.43 -15.89
N ALA A 405 26.27 28.41 -15.85
CA ALA A 405 25.51 29.26 -14.93
C ALA A 405 25.58 28.83 -13.44
N LEU A 406 26.01 27.61 -13.14
CA LEU A 406 26.00 27.06 -11.76
C LEU A 406 27.38 26.56 -11.26
N LEU A 407 28.40 26.53 -12.12
CA LEU A 407 29.77 26.13 -11.75
C LEU A 407 30.66 27.36 -11.73
N SER A 408 30.56 28.17 -10.67
CA SER A 408 31.57 29.20 -10.42
C SER A 408 32.92 28.53 -10.16
N GLN A 409 33.99 29.13 -10.68
CA GLN A 409 35.34 28.54 -10.79
C GLN A 409 35.95 28.01 -9.47
N THR A 410 35.35 28.31 -8.32
CA THR A 410 35.84 27.91 -7.00
C THR A 410 35.65 26.41 -6.71
N THR A 411 34.62 25.75 -7.26
CA THR A 411 34.29 24.35 -6.91
C THR A 411 35.11 23.31 -7.66
N LEU A 412 35.46 23.55 -8.92
CA LEU A 412 36.20 22.59 -9.75
C LEU A 412 37.65 22.40 -9.27
N THR A 413 38.30 23.48 -8.86
CA THR A 413 39.67 23.42 -8.32
C THR A 413 39.71 22.73 -6.95
N GLN A 414 38.70 22.92 -6.10
CA GLN A 414 38.60 22.23 -4.81
C GLN A 414 38.32 20.73 -4.98
N LEU A 415 37.47 20.36 -5.94
CA LEU A 415 37.18 18.96 -6.26
C LEU A 415 38.40 18.25 -6.86
N ALA A 416 39.12 18.91 -7.78
CA ALA A 416 40.35 18.39 -8.36
C ALA A 416 41.44 18.17 -7.30
N ASN A 417 41.63 19.15 -6.39
CA ASN A 417 42.59 19.04 -5.30
C ASN A 417 42.22 17.94 -4.29
N PHE A 418 40.93 17.72 -4.03
CA PHE A 418 40.45 16.62 -3.18
C PHE A 418 40.72 15.25 -3.81
N VAL A 419 40.51 15.11 -5.12
CA VAL A 419 40.80 13.89 -5.87
C VAL A 419 42.31 13.63 -5.95
N ASP A 420 43.12 14.65 -6.21
CA ASP A 420 44.59 14.54 -6.21
C ASP A 420 45.14 14.15 -4.83
N ALA A 421 44.57 14.67 -3.74
CA ALA A 421 44.96 14.28 -2.38
C ALA A 421 44.62 12.80 -2.09
N ARG A 422 43.50 12.27 -2.61
CA ARG A 422 43.13 10.86 -2.46
C ARG A 422 43.94 9.92 -3.37
N ILE A 423 44.23 10.32 -4.61
CA ILE A 423 45.04 9.53 -5.55
C ILE A 423 46.49 9.45 -5.07
N ASN A 424 47.03 10.54 -4.52
CA ASN A 424 48.38 10.53 -3.95
C ASN A 424 48.47 9.89 -2.55
N GLY A 425 47.36 9.85 -1.80
CA GLY A 425 47.27 9.19 -0.49
C GLY A 425 47.08 7.66 -0.55
N LEU A 426 46.55 7.14 -1.66
CA LEU A 426 46.52 5.71 -1.97
C LEU A 426 47.84 5.36 -2.68
N GLY A 427 48.83 4.93 -1.90
CA GLY A 427 50.19 4.66 -2.38
C GLY A 427 50.25 3.95 -3.74
N ARG A 428 51.12 4.47 -4.61
CA ARG A 428 51.47 3.97 -5.96
C ARG A 428 51.28 2.45 -6.08
N ILE A 429 50.19 2.02 -6.71
CA ILE A 429 50.10 0.66 -7.24
C ILE A 429 51.17 0.56 -8.32
N LYS A 430 52.25 -0.17 -8.05
CA LYS A 430 53.27 -0.46 -9.06
C LYS A 430 52.61 -1.27 -10.20
N PRO A 431 52.90 -0.95 -11.47
CA PRO A 431 52.44 -1.77 -12.57
C PRO A 431 53.08 -3.16 -12.49
N ARG A 432 52.29 -4.19 -12.79
CA ARG A 432 52.80 -5.50 -13.20
C ARG A 432 53.00 -5.49 -14.71
#